data_AF-A0A739X4V0-F1
#
_entry.id   AF-A0A739X4V0-F1
#
_cell.length_a   1.000
_cell.length_b   1.000
_cell.length_c   1.000
_cell.angle_alpha   90.00
_cell.angle_beta   90.00
_cell.angle_gamma   90.00
#
_symmetry.space_group_name_H-M   'P 1'
#
loop_
_entity.id
_entity.type
_entity.pdbx_description
1 polymer ?
#
loop_
_entity_poly.entity_id
_entity_poly.type
_entity_poly.pdbx_seq_one_letter_code
_entity_poly.pdbx_strand_id
1 'polypeptide(L)' 'FIVLDESVSISQMVKSYCADKKSTPRLIAKITDRVERIIAEDDDADGEYIKGLIEIEYERNKKL' A
#
# COMPACT_ATOMS: atom_id res chain seq x y z
N PHE A 1 4.20 -2.00 28.78
CA PHE A 1 4.82 -2.49 27.54
C PHE A 1 4.49 -1.48 26.46
N ILE A 2 5.49 -0.80 25.88
CA ILE A 2 5.26 -0.12 24.61
C ILE A 2 5.54 -1.19 23.56
N VAL A 3 4.50 -1.85 23.09
CA VAL A 3 4.60 -2.66 21.86
C VAL A 3 4.64 -1.64 20.74
N LEU A 4 5.84 -1.17 20.41
CA LEU A 4 6.11 -0.62 19.09
C LEU A 4 6.18 -1.84 18.17
N ASP A 5 5.00 -2.36 17.81
CA ASP A 5 4.88 -3.16 16.61
C ASP A 5 5.41 -2.25 15.50
N GLU A 6 6.50 -2.64 14.84
CA GLU A 6 6.98 -1.90 13.68
C GLU A 6 5.85 -1.93 12.65
N SER A 7 5.02 -0.88 12.64
CA SER A 7 3.89 -0.78 11.74
C SER A 7 4.44 -0.96 10.34
N VAL A 8 3.92 -1.96 9.65
CA VAL A 8 4.32 -2.26 8.27
C VAL A 8 4.19 -0.97 7.48
N SER A 9 5.31 -0.44 6.98
CA SER A 9 5.28 0.85 6.30
C SER A 9 4.63 0.66 4.92
N ILE A 10 3.34 0.98 4.83
CA ILE A 10 2.55 0.91 3.58
C ILE A 10 3.27 1.66 2.47
N SER A 11 3.81 2.84 2.76
CA SER A 11 4.62 3.61 1.82
C SER A 11 5.80 2.81 1.26
N GLN A 12 6.52 2.06 2.09
CA GLN A 12 7.63 1.22 1.63
C GLN A 12 7.14 0.03 0.82
N MET A 13 6.03 -0.61 1.20
CA MET A 13 5.44 -1.71 0.43
C MET A 13 4.98 -1.25 -0.95
N VAL A 14 4.28 -0.12 -1.02
CA VAL A 14 3.81 0.45 -2.30
C VAL A 14 4.98 0.84 -3.18
N LYS A 15 6.02 1.49 -2.63
CA LYS A 15 7.24 1.85 -3.37
C LYS A 15 7.95 0.60 -3.90
N SER A 16 8.08 -0.43 -3.08
CA SER A 16 8.72 -1.70 -3.46
C SER A 16 7.93 -2.39 -4.58
N TYR A 17 6.62 -2.45 -4.45
CA TYR A 17 5.74 -3.01 -5.48
C TYR A 17 5.78 -2.20 -6.78
N CYS A 18 5.98 -0.88 -6.73
CA CYS A 18 6.00 -0.03 -7.91
C CYS A 18 7.38 0.10 -8.58
N ALA A 19 8.46 -0.33 -7.91
CA ALA A 19 9.84 -0.08 -8.34
C ALA A 19 10.16 -0.68 -9.72
N ASP A 20 9.63 -1.86 -10.02
CA ASP A 20 9.82 -2.57 -11.29
C ASP A 20 8.80 -2.19 -12.38
N LYS A 21 7.76 -1.41 -12.04
CA LYS A 21 6.61 -1.14 -12.91
C LYS A 21 6.61 0.23 -13.60
N LYS A 22 7.70 1.00 -13.47
CA LYS A 22 7.83 2.38 -13.97
C LYS A 22 6.66 3.29 -13.56
N SER A 23 6.11 3.07 -12.36
CA SER A 23 5.00 3.86 -11.83
C SER A 23 5.37 5.34 -11.69
N THR A 24 4.45 6.24 -12.02
CA THR A 24 4.65 7.66 -11.78
C THR A 24 4.56 7.98 -10.28
N PRO A 25 5.21 9.05 -9.79
CA PRO A 25 5.06 9.50 -8.40
C PRO A 25 3.59 9.72 -7.99
N ARG A 26 2.78 10.18 -8.94
CA ARG A 26 1.33 10.37 -8.74
C ARG A 26 0.61 9.05 -8.50
N LEU A 27 0.92 8.01 -9.26
CA LEU A 27 0.35 6.68 -9.08
C LEU A 27 0.73 6.09 -7.72
N ILE A 28 2.00 6.20 -7.33
CA ILE A 28 2.51 5.74 -6.03
C ILE A 28 1.75 6.43 -4.88
N ALA A 29 1.62 7.76 -4.93
CA ALA A 29 0.90 8.52 -3.91
C ALA A 29 -0.58 8.12 -3.84
N LYS A 30 -1.24 7.92 -4.99
CA LYS A 30 -2.64 7.52 -5.06
C LYS A 30 -2.89 6.15 -4.46
N ILE A 31 -2.04 5.17 -4.76
CA ILE A 31 -2.13 3.82 -4.18
C ILE A 31 -1.88 3.88 -2.67
N THR A 32 -0.88 4.63 -2.23
CA THR A 32 -0.54 4.79 -0.80
C THR A 32 -1.73 5.34 -0.01
N ASP A 33 -2.29 6.49 -0.41
CA ASP A 33 -3.46 7.09 0.27
C ASP A 33 -4.66 6.14 0.27
N ARG A 34 -4.87 5.37 -0.80
CA ARG A 34 -5.99 4.43 -0.89
C ARG A 34 -5.85 3.25 0.06
N VAL A 35 -4.67 2.64 0.11
CA VAL A 35 -4.38 1.50 0.98
C VAL A 35 -4.41 1.92 2.45
N GLU A 36 -3.82 3.09 2.78
CA GLU A 36 -3.86 3.66 4.14
C GLU A 36 -5.29 3.89 4.64
N ARG A 37 -6.20 4.38 3.79
CA ARG A 37 -7.61 4.57 4.17
C ARG A 37 -8.35 3.26 4.42
N ILE A 38 -8.07 2.21 3.65
CA ILE A 38 -8.74 0.92 3.81
C ILE A 38 -8.31 0.25 5.11
N ILE A 39 -7.00 0.24 5.39
CA ILE A 39 -6.45 -0.41 6.58
C ILE A 39 -6.65 0.41 7.85
N ALA A 40 -6.87 1.73 7.75
CA ALA A 40 -7.25 2.54 8.91
C ALA A 40 -8.60 2.11 9.53
N GLU A 41 -9.41 1.35 8.78
CA GLU A 41 -10.68 0.79 9.24
C GLU A 41 -10.56 -0.71 9.61
N ASP A 42 -9.37 -1.32 9.47
CA ASP A 42 -9.12 -2.75 9.66
C ASP A 42 -7.89 -2.99 10.56
N ASP A 43 -8.15 -3.14 11.87
CA ASP A 43 -7.12 -3.32 12.90
C ASP A 43 -6.38 -4.67 12.81
N ASP A 44 -6.90 -5.63 12.03
CA ASP A 44 -6.32 -6.97 11.84
C ASP A 44 -5.65 -7.14 10.45
N ALA A 45 -5.45 -6.03 9.72
CA ALA A 45 -4.84 -6.05 8.40
C ALA A 45 -3.38 -6.54 8.43
N ASP A 46 -3.14 -7.73 7.90
CA ASP A 46 -1.80 -8.31 7.80
C ASP A 46 -1.06 -7.91 6.50
N GLY A 47 0.21 -8.29 6.43
CA GLY A 47 1.07 -7.97 5.28
C GLY A 47 0.66 -8.65 3.97
N GLU A 48 -0.08 -9.77 3.98
CA GLU A 48 -0.55 -10.44 2.77
C GLU A 48 -1.79 -9.74 2.22
N TYR A 49 -2.72 -9.38 3.09
CA TYR A 49 -3.87 -8.56 2.77
C TYR A 49 -3.45 -7.21 2.16
N ILE A 50 -2.48 -6.52 2.79
CA ILE A 50 -1.95 -5.25 2.29
C ILE A 50 -1.33 -5.42 0.89
N LYS A 51 -0.59 -6.51 0.63
CA LYS A 51 -0.05 -6.78 -0.72
C LYS A 51 -1.17 -6.94 -1.75
N GLY A 52 -2.21 -7.71 -1.43
CA GLY A 52 -3.37 -7.88 -2.30
C GLY A 52 -4.06 -6.55 -2.63
N LEU A 53 -4.22 -5.68 -1.64
CA LEU A 53 -4.77 -4.34 -1.86
C LEU A 53 -3.90 -3.49 -2.80
N ILE A 54 -2.57 -3.50 -2.60
CA ILE A 54 -1.63 -2.77 -3.45
C ILE A 54 -1.72 -3.25 -4.91
N GLU A 55 -1.80 -4.56 -5.14
CA GLU A 55 -1.93 -5.14 -6.48
C GLU A 55 -3.23 -4.69 -7.16
N ILE A 56 -4.36 -4.80 -6.46
CA ILE A 56 -5.68 -4.40 -6.96
C ILE A 56 -5.70 -2.90 -7.31
N GLU A 57 -5.21 -2.05 -6.40
CA GLU A 57 -5.20 -0.60 -6.61
C GLU A 57 -4.23 -0.17 -7.70
N TYR A 58 -3.09 -0.86 -7.87
CA TYR A 58 -2.22 -0.65 -9.00
C TYR A 58 -2.93 -0.96 -10.34
N GLU A 59 -3.56 -2.12 -10.45
CA GLU A 59 -4.24 -2.54 -11.68
C GLU A 59 -5.40 -1.61 -12.08
N ARG A 60 -6.13 -1.09 -11.08
CA ARG A 60 -7.21 -0.10 -11.28
C ARG A 60 -6.69 1.23 -11.83
N ASN A 61 -5.50 1.64 -11.40
CA ASN A 61 -4.99 2.99 -11.64
C ASN A 61 -3.92 3.08 -12.73
N LYS A 62 -3.32 1.96 -13.16
CA LYS A 62 -2.26 1.96 -14.18
C LYS A 62 -2.71 2.41 -15.59
N LYS A 63 -4.02 2.45 -15.85
CA LYS A 63 -4.61 2.86 -17.15
C LYS A 63 -5.05 4.33 -17.19
N LEU A 64 -5.02 5.03 -16.05
CA LEU A 64 -5.39 6.44 -15.91
C LEU A 64 -4.17 7.34 -16.08
#